data_AF-A0A076GA15-F1
#
_entry.id   AF-A0A076GA15-F1
#
_cell.length_a   1.000
_cell.length_b   1.000
_cell.length_c   1.000
_cell.angle_alpha   90.00
_cell.angle_beta   90.00
_cell.angle_gamma   90.00
#
_symmetry.space_group_name_H-M   'P 1'
#
loop_
_entity.id
_entity.type
_entity.pdbx_description
1 polymer ?
#
loop_
_entity_poly.entity_id
_entity_poly.type
_entity_poly.pdbx_seq_one_letter_code
_entity_poly.pdbx_strand_id
1 'polypeptide(L)'
;SAGGVAIPAASSFAVLLLRQSTFFSRAGFQFVWNIYAYNDVVVPTGGCDVSARDVTVTLPDYPGSVPIPLTVYCAKSQNLGYYLSGTTADAGNSIFTNTASFSPAQGVG
;
A
#
# COMPACT_ATOMS: atom_id res chain seq x y z
N SER A 1 9.55 -7.23 -6.28
CA SER A 1 9.13 -5.93 -5.71
C SER A 1 7.79 -6.12 -5.00
N ALA A 2 7.48 -5.25 -4.03
CA ALA A 2 6.24 -5.31 -3.23
C ALA A 2 5.47 -3.96 -3.23
N GLY A 3 5.53 -3.22 -4.35
CA GLY A 3 4.85 -1.93 -4.49
C GLY A 3 3.32 -2.06 -4.53
N GLY A 4 2.64 -0.92 -4.43
CA GLY A 4 1.18 -0.85 -4.57
C GLY A 4 0.73 0.55 -4.98
N VAL A 5 -0.48 0.63 -5.52
CA VAL A 5 -1.15 1.89 -5.90
C VAL A 5 -2.45 2.00 -5.14
N ALA A 6 -2.64 3.10 -4.40
CA ALA A 6 -3.89 3.38 -3.72
C ALA A 6 -4.98 3.77 -4.74
N ILE A 7 -6.14 3.11 -4.64
CA ILE A 7 -7.34 3.43 -5.39
C ILE A 7 -8.43 3.75 -4.35
N PRO A 8 -8.69 5.04 -4.09
CA PRO A 8 -9.77 5.45 -3.21
C PRO A 8 -11.15 5.08 -3.77
N ALA A 9 -12.12 4.95 -2.89
CA ALA A 9 -13.52 4.79 -3.25
C ALA A 9 -13.98 5.89 -4.22
N ALA A 10 -14.89 5.54 -5.12
CA ALA A 10 -15.38 6.35 -6.23
C ALA A 10 -14.32 6.77 -7.28
N SER A 11 -13.08 6.28 -7.20
CA SER A 11 -12.08 6.51 -8.26
C SER A 11 -12.39 5.65 -9.49
N SER A 12 -12.34 6.25 -10.68
CA SER A 12 -12.39 5.49 -11.94
C SER A 12 -11.08 4.74 -12.14
N PHE A 13 -11.14 3.44 -12.40
CA PHE A 13 -9.93 2.62 -12.61
C PHE A 13 -9.93 1.83 -13.92
N ALA A 14 -11.07 1.72 -14.61
CA ALA A 14 -11.14 1.08 -15.92
C ALA A 14 -12.29 1.64 -16.77
N VAL A 15 -12.10 1.56 -18.09
CA VAL A 15 -13.14 1.83 -19.08
C VAL A 15 -13.24 0.62 -20.00
N LEU A 16 -14.40 -0.04 -20.01
CA LEU A 16 -14.64 -1.23 -20.82
C LEU A 16 -15.56 -0.86 -21.99
N LEU A 17 -15.14 -1.17 -23.22
CA LEU A 17 -15.97 -1.05 -24.41
C LEU A 17 -16.58 -2.42 -24.74
N LEU A 18 -17.90 -2.53 -24.60
CA LEU A 18 -18.63 -3.78 -24.83
C LEU A 18 -19.37 -3.74 -26.17
N ARG A 19 -19.58 -4.92 -26.76
CA ARG A 19 -20.44 -5.12 -27.92
C ARG A 19 -21.39 -6.28 -27.67
N GLN A 20 -22.69 -5.99 -27.66
CA GLN A 20 -23.74 -7.00 -27.58
C GLN A 20 -24.23 -7.37 -28.98
N SER A 21 -24.40 -8.67 -29.23
CA SER A 21 -25.00 -9.19 -30.47
C SER A 21 -25.86 -10.42 -30.15
N THR A 22 -26.76 -10.79 -31.05
CA THR A 22 -27.62 -11.97 -30.92
C THR A 22 -27.53 -12.84 -32.17
N PHE A 23 -27.71 -14.16 -32.03
CA PHE A 23 -27.61 -15.09 -33.16
C PHE A 23 -28.67 -14.82 -34.25
N PHE A 24 -29.84 -14.32 -33.86
CA PHE A 24 -30.98 -14.13 -34.75
C PHE A 24 -30.94 -12.82 -35.55
N SER A 25 -30.07 -11.87 -35.20
CA SER A 25 -30.00 -10.58 -35.88
C SER A 25 -28.54 -10.17 -36.15
N ARG A 26 -28.27 -9.60 -37.34
CA ARG A 26 -26.94 -9.03 -37.66
C ARG A 26 -26.63 -7.73 -36.91
N ALA A 27 -27.58 -7.20 -36.13
CA ALA A 27 -27.41 -5.97 -35.39
C ALA A 27 -26.50 -6.20 -34.17
N GLY A 28 -25.51 -5.33 -34.00
CA GLY A 28 -24.65 -5.28 -32.83
C GLY A 28 -24.71 -3.89 -32.21
N PHE A 29 -24.81 -3.82 -30.88
CA PHE A 29 -24.85 -2.58 -30.12
C PHE A 29 -23.56 -2.44 -29.33
N GLN A 30 -22.95 -1.26 -29.37
CA GLN A 30 -21.78 -0.95 -28.56
C GLN A 30 -22.15 -0.01 -27.41
N PHE A 31 -21.55 -0.22 -26.24
CA PHE A 31 -21.71 0.64 -25.09
C PHE A 31 -20.45 0.61 -24.21
N VAL A 32 -20.28 1.65 -23.40
CA VAL A 32 -19.12 1.83 -22.52
C VAL A 32 -19.54 1.64 -21.08
N TRP A 33 -18.78 0.85 -20.33
CA TRP A 33 -18.85 0.80 -18.87
C TRP A 33 -17.65 1.50 -18.27
N ASN A 34 -17.92 2.55 -17.50
CA ASN A 34 -16.91 3.18 -16.64
C ASN A 34 -16.94 2.48 -15.30
N ILE A 35 -15.81 1.91 -14.90
CA ILE A 35 -15.70 1.12 -13.68
C ILE A 35 -15.05 1.97 -12.59
N TYR A 36 -15.77 2.09 -11.48
CA TYR A 36 -15.36 2.87 -10.32
C TYR A 36 -15.16 1.94 -9.12
N ALA A 37 -14.16 2.25 -8.30
CA ALA A 37 -13.93 1.52 -7.05
C ALA A 37 -15.06 1.81 -6.07
N TYR A 38 -15.61 0.76 -5.46
CA TYR A 38 -16.63 0.93 -4.42
C TYR A 38 -16.03 1.29 -3.06
N ASN A 39 -14.87 0.73 -2.75
CA ASN A 39 -14.16 0.87 -1.49
C ASN A 39 -12.70 1.26 -1.72
N ASP A 40 -12.07 1.82 -0.69
CA ASP A 40 -10.62 2.09 -0.69
C ASP A 40 -9.85 0.77 -0.75
N VAL A 41 -8.89 0.70 -1.66
CA VAL A 41 -7.98 -0.45 -1.80
C VAL A 41 -6.58 0.00 -2.18
N VAL A 42 -5.60 -0.87 -1.95
CA VAL A 42 -4.28 -0.75 -2.55
C VAL A 42 -4.06 -1.95 -3.45
N VAL A 43 -3.87 -1.71 -4.75
CA VAL A 43 -3.60 -2.77 -5.73
C VAL A 43 -2.10 -3.07 -5.75
N PRO A 44 -1.66 -4.30 -5.46
CA PRO A 44 -0.25 -4.67 -5.58
C PRO A 44 0.23 -4.56 -7.02
N THR A 45 1.37 -3.88 -7.23
CA THR A 45 1.98 -3.71 -8.57
C THR A 45 3.24 -4.54 -8.76
N GLY A 46 3.62 -5.32 -7.76
CA GLY A 46 4.76 -6.24 -7.78
C GLY A 46 4.34 -7.70 -7.69
N GLY A 47 5.32 -8.60 -7.68
CA GLY A 47 5.09 -10.03 -7.48
C GLY A 47 4.94 -10.46 -6.02
N CYS A 48 5.02 -9.50 -5.10
CA CYS A 48 4.87 -9.70 -3.66
C CYS A 48 3.92 -8.66 -3.07
N ASP A 49 3.32 -8.98 -1.94
CA ASP A 49 2.42 -8.13 -1.18
C ASP A 49 2.81 -8.15 0.31
N VAL A 50 2.48 -7.08 1.01
CA VAL A 50 2.79 -6.91 2.44
C VAL A 50 1.52 -7.08 3.27
N SER A 51 1.66 -7.55 4.51
CA SER A 51 0.51 -7.77 5.40
C SER A 51 -0.26 -6.49 5.75
N ALA A 52 0.41 -5.33 5.69
CA ALA A 52 -0.19 -4.02 5.88
C ALA A 52 0.62 -2.95 5.14
N ARG A 53 -0.07 -1.95 4.57
CA ARG A 53 0.55 -0.79 3.91
C ARG A 53 0.90 0.32 4.89
N ASP A 54 0.09 0.45 5.94
CA ASP A 54 0.31 1.33 7.08
C ASP A 54 0.33 0.49 8.36
N VAL A 55 1.40 0.61 9.14
CA VAL A 55 1.60 -0.13 10.40
C VAL A 55 1.78 0.86 11.54
N THR A 56 0.93 0.74 12.55
CA THR A 56 1.04 1.53 13.79
C THR A 56 1.47 0.62 14.92
N VAL A 57 2.50 1.02 15.66
CA VAL A 57 2.99 0.31 16.85
C VAL A 57 3.10 1.29 18.02
N THR A 58 2.83 0.80 19.23
CA THR A 58 3.00 1.56 20.47
C THR A 58 4.13 0.95 21.26
N LEU A 59 5.18 1.74 21.50
CA LEU A 59 6.28 1.33 22.37
C LEU A 59 5.83 1.36 23.85
N PRO A 60 6.33 0.44 24.69
CA PRO A 60 6.27 0.61 26.14
C PRO A 60 7.14 1.80 26.59
N ASP A 61 7.01 2.19 27.87
CA ASP A 61 7.84 3.25 28.44
C ASP A 61 9.34 2.96 28.28
N TYR A 62 10.12 4.02 28.03
CA TYR A 62 11.56 3.92 27.78
C TYR A 62 12.30 3.24 28.96
N PRO A 63 13.23 2.29 28.71
CA PRO A 63 13.83 1.91 27.43
C PRO A 63 13.24 0.63 26.81
N GLY A 64 11.94 0.37 26.98
CA GLY A 64 11.34 -0.86 26.46
C GLY A 64 11.30 -0.94 24.92
N SER A 65 11.06 -2.14 24.39
CA SER A 65 11.05 -2.43 22.95
C SER A 65 9.84 -3.29 22.56
N VAL A 66 9.43 -3.22 21.29
CA VAL A 66 8.30 -4.00 20.75
C VAL A 66 8.61 -4.52 19.34
N PRO A 67 8.23 -5.76 18.99
CA PRO A 67 8.30 -6.25 17.61
C PRO A 67 7.32 -5.51 16.69
N ILE A 68 7.73 -5.29 15.44
CA ILE A 68 6.85 -4.72 14.40
C ILE A 68 6.13 -5.86 13.66
N PRO A 69 4.78 -5.93 13.67
CA PRO A 69 4.03 -7.01 13.03
C PRO A 69 3.87 -6.77 11.52
N LEU A 70 4.97 -6.95 10.77
CA LEU A 70 4.98 -6.77 9.32
C LEU A 70 5.59 -7.99 8.62
N THR A 71 4.85 -8.54 7.66
CA THR A 71 5.29 -9.69 6.85
C THR A 71 5.12 -9.39 5.36
N VAL A 72 5.82 -10.16 4.53
CA VAL A 72 5.75 -10.09 3.06
C VAL A 72 5.56 -11.48 2.48
N TYR A 73 4.69 -11.58 1.49
CA TYR A 73 4.42 -12.80 0.74
C TYR A 73 4.60 -12.57 -0.75
N CYS A 74 5.09 -13.57 -1.48
CA CYS A 74 5.24 -13.51 -2.92
C CYS A 74 4.48 -14.66 -3.58
N ALA A 75 3.84 -14.39 -4.73
CA ALA A 75 3.11 -15.40 -5.48
C ALA A 75 4.00 -16.56 -5.97
N LYS A 76 5.31 -16.33 -6.05
CA LYS A 76 6.36 -17.34 -6.29
C LYS A 76 7.59 -16.99 -5.45
N SER A 77 8.47 -17.95 -5.21
CA SER A 77 9.74 -17.70 -4.52
C SER A 77 10.52 -16.57 -5.20
N GLN A 78 10.92 -15.58 -4.42
CA GLN A 78 11.73 -14.46 -4.86
C GLN A 78 12.78 -14.14 -3.80
N ASN A 79 13.99 -13.80 -4.27
CA ASN A 79 15.00 -13.20 -3.41
C ASN A 79 14.60 -11.74 -3.17
N LEU A 80 14.41 -11.39 -1.91
CA LEU A 80 13.98 -10.06 -1.50
C LEU A 80 15.03 -9.40 -0.59
N GLY A 81 15.15 -8.09 -0.75
CA GLY A 81 15.79 -7.19 0.19
C GLY A 81 14.87 -6.00 0.45
N TYR A 82 15.12 -5.28 1.53
CA TYR A 82 14.39 -4.06 1.89
C TYR A 82 15.37 -3.03 2.46
N TYR A 83 14.93 -1.77 2.50
CA TYR A 83 15.62 -0.69 3.18
C TYR A 83 14.61 0.17 3.92
N LEU A 84 15.07 0.91 4.92
CA LEU A 84 14.25 1.88 5.64
C LEU A 84 14.52 3.28 5.10
N SER A 85 13.51 4.15 5.20
CA SER A 85 13.61 5.54 4.79
C SER A 85 12.84 6.43 5.73
N GLY A 86 13.36 7.62 6.01
CA GLY A 86 12.79 8.60 6.91
C GLY A 86 13.85 9.60 7.34
N THR A 87 13.44 10.62 8.08
CA THR A 87 14.37 11.62 8.64
C THR A 87 15.09 11.03 9.85
N THR A 88 16.42 11.12 9.88
CA THR A 88 17.26 10.63 10.97
C THR A 88 17.85 11.78 11.80
N ALA A 89 18.16 11.51 13.07
CA ALA A 89 18.72 12.47 14.00
C ALA A 89 20.24 12.31 14.20
N ASP A 90 20.79 11.15 13.88
CA ASP A 90 22.20 10.80 14.07
C ASP A 90 23.00 10.84 12.76
N ALA A 91 24.33 10.99 12.88
CA ALA A 91 25.25 10.96 11.74
C ALA A 91 25.37 9.57 11.08
N GLY A 92 24.98 8.51 11.79
CA GLY A 92 24.98 7.13 11.30
C GLY A 92 23.74 6.75 10.49
N ASN A 93 22.75 7.64 10.37
CA ASN A 93 21.46 7.39 9.72
C ASN A 93 20.76 6.14 10.26
N SER A 94 20.76 5.96 11.59
CA SER A 94 20.29 4.77 12.27
C SER A 94 19.18 5.03 13.31
N ILE A 95 18.98 6.29 13.70
CA ILE A 95 17.97 6.74 14.66
C ILE A 95 17.02 7.69 13.94
N PHE A 96 15.76 7.30 13.80
CA PHE A 96 14.73 8.17 13.22
C PHE A 96 14.39 9.32 14.18
N THR A 97 14.07 10.48 13.64
CA THR A 97 13.76 11.67 14.47
C THR A 97 12.40 11.54 15.14
N ASN A 98 12.31 11.85 16.44
CA ASN A 98 11.03 11.99 17.14
C ASN A 98 10.22 13.18 16.59
N THR A 99 9.08 12.90 15.94
CA THR A 99 8.17 13.91 15.38
C THR A 99 6.92 14.15 16.22
N ALA A 100 6.89 13.71 17.48
CA ALA A 100 5.74 13.94 18.35
C ALA A 100 5.45 15.44 18.51
N SER A 101 4.18 15.83 18.35
CA SER A 101 3.76 17.23 18.35
C SER A 101 3.47 17.78 19.76
N PHE A 102 3.12 16.91 20.71
CA PHE A 102 2.73 17.29 22.06
C PHE A 102 3.71 16.76 23.09
N SER A 103 4.33 17.67 23.86
CA SER A 103 5.31 17.37 24.92
C SER A 103 6.36 16.30 24.53
N PRO A 104 7.08 16.47 23.40
CA PRO A 104 8.02 15.45 22.93
C PRO A 104 9.22 15.29 23.87
N ALA A 105 9.55 14.03 24.18
CA ALA A 105 10.80 13.69 24.84
C ALA A 105 12.01 14.13 23.99
N GLN A 106 13.04 14.67 24.65
CA GLN A 106 14.25 15.18 24.02
C GLN A 106 15.40 14.17 24.14
N GLY A 107 16.33 14.19 23.18
CA GLY A 107 17.52 13.31 23.19
C GLY A 107 17.25 11.84 22.84
N VAL A 108 16.05 11.52 22.34
CA VAL A 108 15.62 10.17 21.92
C VAL A 108 14.94 10.23 20.55
N GLY A 109 14.90 9.09 19.86
CA GLY A 109 14.29 8.90 18.54
C GLY A 109 13.88 7.45 18.33
#